data_AF-A0A3A8HYJ0-F1
#
_entry.id   AF-A0A3A8HYJ0-F1
#
_cell.length_a   1.000
_cell.length_b   1.000
_cell.length_c   1.000
_cell.angle_alpha   90.00
_cell.angle_beta   90.00
_cell.angle_gamma   90.00
#
_symmetry.space_group_name_H-M   'P 1'
#
loop_
_entity.id
_entity.type
_entity.pdbx_description
1 polymer ?
#
loop_
_entity_poly.entity_id
_entity_poly.type
_entity_poly.pdbx_seq_one_letter_code
_entity_poly.pdbx_strand_id
1 'polypeptide(L)'
;MPTIVAKKAGTCTAARCGGRILQGEFVEYSAATGTRHLVCASAEQGSRLNLRAGRCRCGAQVAPREGSLVLKETTLGTSFQKKWLVLCLRCA
;
A
#
# COMPACT_ATOMS: atom_id res chain seq x y z
N MET A 1 -2.95 3.79 -18.55
CA MET A 1 -1.53 4.16 -18.29
C MET A 1 -0.65 3.13 -19.01
N PRO A 2 0.69 3.29 -19.14
CA PRO A 2 1.47 2.34 -19.91
C PRO A 2 1.62 0.99 -19.18
N THR A 3 1.51 -0.10 -19.93
CA THR A 3 1.90 -1.44 -19.50
C THR A 3 3.40 -1.59 -19.67
N ILE A 4 4.08 -2.02 -18.61
CA ILE A 4 5.53 -2.29 -18.58
C ILE A 4 5.80 -3.68 -18.02
N VAL A 5 7.03 -4.17 -18.21
CA VAL A 5 7.51 -5.38 -17.55
C VAL A 5 8.26 -4.98 -16.28
N ALA A 6 7.90 -5.58 -15.14
CA ALA A 6 8.54 -5.32 -13.86
C ALA A 6 9.99 -5.81 -13.88
N LYS A 7 10.96 -4.88 -13.88
CA LYS A 7 12.40 -5.22 -13.82
C LYS A 7 12.84 -5.79 -12.47
N LYS A 8 12.08 -5.53 -11.40
CA LYS A 8 12.36 -5.98 -10.03
C LYS A 8 11.06 -6.35 -9.33
N ALA A 9 11.17 -7.21 -8.31
CA ALA A 9 10.04 -7.50 -7.45
C ALA A 9 9.55 -6.20 -6.76
N GLY A 10 8.23 -6.06 -6.66
CA GLY A 10 7.58 -4.87 -6.13
C GLY A 10 6.31 -5.22 -5.36
N THR A 11 5.51 -4.19 -5.07
CA THR A 11 4.22 -4.35 -4.37
C THR A 11 3.16 -3.62 -5.17
N CYS A 12 2.07 -4.33 -5.45
CA CYS A 12 0.90 -3.74 -6.10
C CYS A 12 0.30 -2.64 -5.21
N THR A 13 0.14 -1.45 -5.77
CA THR A 13 -0.38 -0.27 -5.06
C THR A 13 -1.89 -0.11 -5.18
N ALA A 14 -2.56 -1.01 -5.89
CA ALA A 14 -4.01 -1.05 -5.93
C ALA A 14 -4.59 -1.37 -4.55
N ALA A 15 -5.71 -0.73 -4.23
CA ALA A 15 -6.45 -0.98 -3.00
C ALA A 15 -6.76 -2.47 -2.84
N ARG A 16 -6.61 -2.98 -1.61
CA ARG A 16 -6.86 -4.37 -1.20
C ARG A 16 -6.00 -5.44 -1.86
N CYS A 17 -5.22 -5.13 -2.90
CA CYS A 17 -4.30 -6.10 -3.48
C CYS A 17 -3.05 -6.22 -2.61
N GLY A 18 -2.24 -5.16 -2.49
CA GLY A 18 -0.98 -5.17 -1.74
C GLY A 18 -0.04 -6.36 -2.05
N GLY A 19 -0.32 -7.08 -3.15
CA GLY A 19 0.31 -8.33 -3.51
C GLY A 19 1.72 -8.11 -4.02
N ARG A 20 2.51 -9.17 -3.99
CA ARG A 20 3.87 -9.11 -4.54
C ARG A 20 3.76 -9.07 -6.06
N ILE A 21 4.41 -8.10 -6.66
CA ILE A 21 4.69 -8.08 -8.10
C ILE A 21 6.02 -8.81 -8.29
N LEU A 22 6.05 -9.78 -9.20
CA LEU A 22 7.25 -10.55 -9.51
C LEU A 22 8.08 -9.86 -10.59
N GLN A 23 9.37 -10.16 -10.62
CA GLN A 23 10.21 -9.75 -11.74
C GLN A 23 9.75 -10.48 -13.01
N GLY A 24 9.66 -9.75 -14.12
CA GLY A 24 9.15 -10.26 -15.39
C GLY A 24 7.63 -10.20 -15.53
N GLU A 25 6.90 -9.80 -14.49
CA GLU A 25 5.45 -9.66 -14.54
C GLU A 25 5.03 -8.41 -15.34
N PHE A 26 3.97 -8.53 -16.14
CA PHE A 26 3.36 -7.39 -16.81
C PHE A 26 2.50 -6.59 -15.84
N VAL A 27 2.76 -5.29 -15.78
CA VAL A 27 2.17 -4.39 -14.79
C VAL A 27 1.83 -3.06 -15.42
N GLU A 28 0.85 -2.38 -14.85
CA GLU A 28 0.57 -0.99 -15.18
C GLU A 28 1.37 -0.08 -14.24
N TYR A 29 1.98 0.98 -14.79
CA TYR A 29 2.78 1.92 -14.02
C TYR A 29 2.32 3.37 -14.20
N SER A 30 2.33 4.07 -13.07
CA SER A 30 2.01 5.48 -12.93
C SER A 30 3.01 6.15 -12.01
N ALA A 31 3.48 7.35 -12.35
CA ALA A 31 4.24 8.17 -11.40
C ALA A 31 3.38 8.60 -10.20
N ALA A 32 2.08 8.84 -10.40
CA ALA A 32 1.16 9.25 -9.34
C ALA A 32 0.73 8.09 -8.43
N THR A 33 0.50 6.90 -9.01
CA THR A 33 -0.13 5.78 -8.31
C THR A 33 0.77 4.58 -8.06
N GLY A 34 1.94 4.52 -8.68
CA GLY A 34 2.90 3.42 -8.57
C GLY A 34 2.57 2.24 -9.49
N THR A 35 3.09 1.07 -9.14
CA THR A 35 2.98 -0.16 -9.95
C THR A 35 1.78 -1.00 -9.51
N ARG A 36 1.01 -1.51 -10.47
CA ARG A 36 -0.18 -2.34 -10.25
C ARG A 36 -0.18 -3.56 -11.16
N HIS A 37 -0.73 -4.67 -10.69
CA HIS A 37 -1.09 -5.78 -11.57
C HIS A 37 -2.06 -5.31 -12.65
N LEU A 38 -2.01 -5.93 -13.84
CA LEU A 38 -2.96 -5.61 -14.91
C LEU A 38 -4.41 -5.82 -14.48
N VAL A 39 -4.69 -6.86 -13.71
CA VAL A 39 -6.03 -7.12 -13.15
C VAL A 39 -6.46 -6.09 -12.10
N CYS A 40 -5.51 -5.31 -11.57
CA CYS A 40 -5.75 -4.28 -10.56
C CYS A 40 -5.69 -2.85 -11.14
N ALA A 41 -5.57 -2.71 -12.46
CA ALA A 41 -5.52 -1.44 -13.18
C ALA A 41 -6.61 -0.46 -12.74
N SER A 42 -7.87 -0.94 -12.79
CA SER A 42 -9.08 -0.17 -12.50
C SER A 42 -9.39 0.01 -11.01
N ALA A 43 -8.62 -0.61 -10.11
CA ALA A 43 -8.87 -0.50 -8.68
C ALA A 43 -8.41 0.87 -8.14
N GLU A 44 -9.11 1.36 -7.12
CA GLU A 44 -8.75 2.63 -6.47
C GLU A 44 -7.34 2.57 -5.86
N GLN A 45 -6.72 3.74 -5.72
CA GLN A 45 -5.48 3.88 -4.96
C GLN A 45 -5.81 4.00 -3.48
N GLY A 46 -4.97 3.46 -2.59
CA GLY A 46 -4.88 4.03 -1.23
C GLY A 46 -4.99 3.07 -0.05
N SER A 47 -5.21 1.77 -0.24
CA SER A 47 -4.98 0.80 0.84
C SER A 47 -3.77 -0.06 0.55
N ARG A 48 -2.64 0.27 1.17
CA ARG A 48 -1.53 -0.69 1.26
C ARG A 48 -1.91 -1.74 2.30
N LEU A 49 -1.77 -3.01 1.93
CA LEU A 49 -1.83 -4.09 2.91
C LEU A 49 -0.69 -3.93 3.90
N ASN A 50 -0.99 -4.21 5.17
CA ASN A 50 0.01 -4.20 6.20
C ASN A 50 0.95 -5.41 6.07
N LEU A 51 2.10 -5.28 5.42
CA LEU A 51 2.99 -6.43 5.18
C LEU A 51 3.76 -6.91 6.43
N ARG A 52 3.65 -6.22 7.57
CA ARG A 52 4.30 -6.59 8.84
C ARG A 52 3.28 -6.54 9.96
N ALA A 53 3.43 -7.33 11.02
CA ALA A 53 2.56 -7.19 12.17
C ALA A 53 2.71 -5.77 12.76
N GLY A 54 1.62 -5.16 13.18
CA GLY A 54 1.66 -3.82 13.77
C GLY A 54 0.51 -3.60 14.75
N ARG A 55 0.61 -2.56 15.57
CA ARG A 55 -0.39 -2.27 16.59
C ARG A 55 -1.31 -1.15 16.09
N CYS A 56 -2.61 -1.41 16.09
CA CYS A 56 -3.62 -0.40 15.80
C CYS A 56 -3.65 0.66 16.90
N ARG A 57 -4.15 1.87 16.59
CA ARG A 57 -4.40 2.93 17.58
C ARG A 57 -5.30 2.51 18.75
N CYS A 58 -6.16 1.51 18.54
CA CYS A 58 -7.01 0.95 19.60
C CYS A 58 -6.30 -0.11 20.47
N GLY A 59 -5.00 -0.33 20.26
CA GLY A 59 -4.21 -1.31 21.00
C GLY A 59 -4.21 -2.73 20.41
N ALA A 60 -5.11 -3.02 19.46
CA ALA A 60 -5.19 -4.33 18.82
C ALA A 60 -3.91 -4.68 18.04
N GLN A 61 -3.43 -5.91 18.21
CA GLN A 61 -2.38 -6.49 17.35
C GLN A 61 -3.02 -6.81 15.98
N VAL A 62 -2.45 -6.28 14.91
CA VAL A 62 -2.90 -6.52 13.54
C VAL A 62 -1.85 -7.40 12.86
N ALA A 63 -2.26 -8.60 12.44
CA ALA A 63 -1.36 -9.52 11.76
C ALA A 63 -0.92 -8.96 10.40
N PRO A 64 0.18 -9.47 9.82
CA PRO A 64 0.50 -9.18 8.43
C PRO A 64 -0.70 -9.53 7.53
N ARG A 65 -1.01 -8.65 6.58
CA ARG A 65 -2.12 -8.69 5.62
C ARG A 65 -3.52 -8.49 6.23
N GLU A 66 -3.62 -8.26 7.54
CA GLU A 66 -4.85 -7.81 8.16
C GLU A 66 -4.91 -6.29 8.29
N GLY A 67 -6.13 -5.75 8.37
CA GLY A 67 -6.36 -4.32 8.52
C GLY A 67 -5.93 -3.50 7.29
N SER A 68 -5.62 -2.22 7.51
CA SER A 68 -5.18 -1.29 6.49
C SER A 68 -4.00 -0.44 6.98
N LEU A 69 -3.12 -0.03 6.05
CA LEU A 69 -2.16 1.03 6.30
C LEU A 69 -2.69 2.35 5.76
N VAL A 70 -2.81 3.33 6.64
CA VAL A 70 -3.19 4.70 6.28
C VAL A 70 -1.99 5.62 6.47
N LEU A 71 -1.70 6.43 5.45
CA LEU A 71 -0.66 7.44 5.54
C LEU A 71 -1.19 8.61 6.39
N LYS A 72 -0.58 8.84 7.54
CA LYS A 72 -0.79 10.06 8.33
C LYS A 72 0.35 11.03 8.06
N GLU A 73 0.01 12.16 7.48
CA GLU A 73 0.92 13.29 7.33
C GLU A 73 0.74 14.20 8.55
N THR A 74 1.84 14.55 9.20
CA THR A 74 1.84 15.41 10.38
C THR A 74 2.88 16.49 10.18
N THR A 75 2.49 17.74 10.38
CA THR A 75 3.40 18.89 10.34
C THR A 75 3.84 19.19 11.76
N LEU A 76 5.15 19.11 12.03
CA LEU A 76 5.74 19.46 13.32
C LEU A 76 6.68 20.66 13.10
N GLY A 77 6.18 21.86 13.40
CA GLY A 77 6.89 23.10 13.08
C GLY A 77 7.15 23.24 11.58
N THR A 78 8.42 23.30 11.18
CA THR A 78 8.87 23.37 9.78
C THR A 78 9.01 22.01 9.10
N SER A 79 8.81 20.90 9.82
CA SER A 79 9.06 19.54 9.32
C SER A 79 7.77 18.83 8.93
N PHE A 80 7.73 18.26 7.72
CA PHE A 80 6.67 17.33 7.31
C PHE A 80 7.08 15.88 7.64
N GLN A 81 6.31 15.21 8.49
CA GLN A 81 6.47 13.79 8.77
C GLN A 81 5.36 12.98 8.11
N LYS A 82 5.75 11.93 7.39
CA LYS A 82 4.83 10.92 6.86
C LYS A 82 4.99 9.64 7.66
N LYS A 83 3.92 9.19 8.32
CA LYS A 83 3.91 7.95 9.11
C LYS A 83 2.80 7.04 8.62
N TRP A 84 3.10 5.76 8.41
CA TRP A 84 2.09 4.76 8.12
C TRP A 84 1.47 4.28 9.44
N LEU A 85 0.17 4.48 9.60
CA LEU A 85 -0.61 3.96 10.71
C LEU A 85 -1.26 2.65 10.30
N VAL A 86 -1.13 1.64 11.16
CA VAL A 86 -1.88 0.40 11.05
C VAL A 86 -3.26 0.60 11.67
N LEU A 87 -4.32 0.27 10.94
CA LEU A 87 -5.69 0.27 11.44
C LEU A 87 -6.24 -1.15 11.33
N CYS A 88 -6.79 -1.67 12.44
CA CYS A 88 -7.52 -2.94 12.40
C CYS A 88 -8.84 -2.76 11.64
N LEU A 89 -9.51 -3.85 11.25
CA LEU A 89 -10.78 -3.80 10.50
C LEU A 89 -11.88 -2.96 11.19
N ARG A 90 -11.83 -2.80 12.52
CA ARG A 90 -12.79 -1.97 13.27
C ARG A 90 -12.46 -0.48 13.26
N CYS A 91 -11.23 -0.12 12.90
CA CYS A 91 -10.72 1.25 12.94
C CYS A 91 -10.30 1.78 11.57
N ALA A 92 -10.33 0.92 10.55
CA ALA A 92 -9.92 1.15 9.17
C ALA A 92 -10.93 2.00 8.40
#